data_AF-A0A383C120-F1
#
_entry.id   AF-A0A383C120-F1
#
_cell.length_a   1.000
_cell.length_b   1.000
_cell.length_c   1.000
_cell.angle_alpha   90.00
_cell.angle_beta   90.00
_cell.angle_gamma   90.00
#
_symmetry.space_group_name_H-M   'P 1'
#
loop_
_entity.id
_entity.type
_entity.pdbx_description
1 polymer ?
#
loop_
_entity_poly.entity_id
_entity_poly.type
_entity_poly.pdbx_seq_one_letter_code
_entity_poly.pdbx_strand_id
1 'polypeptide(L)'
;TAVAELTDMFILLLAPGGADDLQGIKKGIVELADLIVVNKADGDLAAAAERARRDYAAALHLLRPPAGIWRPKVLKCSAMDGNGIGDIWSEVSEFQRTAQETGNLDSRRADHAADWMWDEVTETVMADLRSNATVNAELKNLETKVRDGTLSPSQAARNILRHFSR
;
A
#
# COMPACT_ATOMS: atom_id res chain seq x y z
N THR A 1 -1.99 -2.02 -0.49
CA THR A 1 -1.92 -0.94 0.51
C THR A 1 -1.99 -1.51 1.91
N ALA A 2 -2.76 -2.58 2.16
CA ALA A 2 -2.77 -3.33 3.41
C ALA A 2 -1.39 -3.54 4.09
N VAL A 3 -0.32 -3.83 3.34
CA VAL A 3 1.01 -4.03 3.94
C VAL A 3 1.57 -2.77 4.61
N ALA A 4 1.33 -1.57 4.05
CA ALA A 4 1.80 -0.31 4.63
C ALA A 4 1.03 0.06 5.92
N GLU A 5 -0.20 -0.42 6.05
CA GLU A 5 -1.03 -0.23 7.26
C GLU A 5 -0.63 -1.22 8.38
N LEU A 6 0.05 -2.31 8.05
CA LEU A 6 0.49 -3.33 9.02
C LEU A 6 1.92 -3.13 9.52
N THR A 7 2.67 -2.17 8.96
CA THR A 7 4.07 -1.94 9.31
C THR A 7 4.29 -0.53 9.83
N ASP A 8 5.27 -0.39 10.73
CA ASP A 8 5.69 0.94 11.19
C ASP A 8 6.34 1.75 10.06
N MET A 9 7.05 1.06 9.17
CA MET A 9 7.79 1.63 8.06
C MET A 9 7.52 0.85 6.78
N PHE A 10 7.27 1.55 5.68
CA PHE A 10 7.07 0.97 4.36
C PHE A 10 8.26 1.28 3.44
N ILE A 11 8.98 0.23 3.01
CA ILE A 11 10.15 0.35 2.12
C ILE A 11 9.76 -0.07 0.70
N LEU A 12 9.93 0.83 -0.27
CA LEU A 12 9.69 0.54 -1.67
C LEU A 12 11.00 0.15 -2.37
N LEU A 13 11.08 -1.08 -2.88
CA LEU A 13 12.24 -1.60 -3.62
C LEU A 13 12.06 -1.43 -5.13
N LEU A 14 13.06 -0.84 -5.79
CA LEU A 14 13.07 -0.54 -7.23
C LEU A 14 14.26 -1.20 -7.92
N ALA A 15 14.14 -1.48 -9.22
CA ALA A 15 15.25 -1.94 -10.05
C ALA A 15 15.83 -0.78 -10.89
N PRO A 16 17.10 -0.84 -11.32
CA PRO A 16 17.68 0.19 -12.17
C PRO A 16 17.15 0.11 -13.60
N GLY A 17 16.69 1.23 -14.15
CA GLY A 17 16.44 1.36 -15.58
C GLY A 17 15.13 0.76 -16.12
N GLY A 18 14.08 0.62 -15.30
CA GLY A 18 12.74 0.44 -15.84
C GLY A 18 12.33 1.73 -16.58
N ALA A 19 12.23 1.63 -17.90
CA ALA A 19 12.18 2.77 -18.82
C ALA A 19 10.88 3.61 -18.77
N ASP A 20 10.05 3.43 -17.74
CA ASP A 20 8.81 4.16 -17.52
C ASP A 20 8.55 4.47 -16.02
N ASP A 21 9.51 4.23 -15.12
CA ASP A 21 9.19 3.99 -13.70
C ASP A 21 8.67 5.21 -12.92
N LEU A 22 8.94 6.45 -13.32
CA LEU A 22 8.29 7.61 -12.66
C LEU A 22 6.85 7.83 -13.14
N GLN A 23 6.53 7.40 -14.37
CA GLN A 23 5.19 7.51 -14.96
C GLN A 23 4.34 6.25 -14.69
N GLY A 24 4.98 5.09 -14.52
CA GLY A 24 4.38 3.78 -14.30
C GLY A 24 4.30 3.33 -12.84
N ILE A 25 5.19 3.80 -11.95
CA ILE A 25 4.94 3.65 -10.51
C ILE A 25 3.82 4.63 -10.16
N LYS A 26 2.62 4.07 -9.97
CA LYS A 26 1.41 4.79 -9.59
C LYS A 26 1.78 5.80 -8.50
N LYS A 27 1.52 7.10 -8.74
CA LYS A 27 1.71 8.19 -7.76
C LYS A 27 1.40 7.76 -6.33
N GLY A 28 0.33 6.99 -6.14
CA GLY A 28 -0.11 6.49 -4.84
C GLY A 28 0.80 5.49 -4.10
N ILE A 29 1.77 4.79 -4.70
CA ILE A 29 2.67 3.89 -3.94
C ILE A 29 3.98 4.55 -3.54
N VAL A 30 4.48 5.50 -4.34
CA VAL A 30 5.64 6.33 -3.97
C VAL A 30 5.29 7.24 -2.80
N GLU A 31 4.06 7.76 -2.78
CA GLU A 31 3.54 8.61 -1.70
C GLU A 31 3.44 7.88 -0.35
N LEU A 32 3.37 6.54 -0.36
CA LEU A 32 3.31 5.72 0.85
C LEU A 32 4.68 5.28 1.37
N ALA A 33 5.77 5.51 0.63
CA ALA A 33 7.10 5.02 0.98
C ALA A 33 7.78 5.91 2.03
N ASP A 34 8.16 5.32 3.16
CA ASP A 34 9.01 5.95 4.18
C ASP A 34 10.50 5.89 3.78
N LEU A 35 10.86 4.93 2.92
CA LEU A 35 12.16 4.80 2.30
C LEU A 35 12.03 4.14 0.92
N ILE A 36 12.77 4.65 -0.05
CA ILE A 36 12.90 4.03 -1.38
C ILE A 36 14.31 3.46 -1.51
N VAL A 37 14.42 2.24 -2.02
CA VAL A 37 15.70 1.57 -2.24
C VAL A 37 15.80 1.12 -3.69
N VAL A 38 16.81 1.63 -4.40
CA VAL A 38 17.16 1.14 -5.74
C VAL A 38 18.14 -0.02 -5.61
N ASN A 39 17.66 -1.24 -5.81
CA ASN A 39 18.47 -2.46 -5.74
C ASN A 39 19.29 -2.67 -7.02
N LYS A 40 20.15 -3.69 -7.05
CA LYS A 40 21.03 -4.06 -8.17
C LYS A 40 22.01 -2.95 -8.55
N ALA A 41 22.48 -2.20 -7.56
CA ALA A 41 23.49 -1.16 -7.73
C ALA A 41 24.91 -1.73 -7.84
N ASP A 42 25.08 -2.71 -8.73
CA ASP A 42 26.30 -3.48 -8.96
C ASP A 42 26.56 -3.66 -10.46
N GLY A 43 27.80 -4.04 -10.80
CA GLY A 43 28.24 -4.27 -12.18
C GLY A 43 27.84 -3.15 -13.16
N ASP A 44 27.33 -3.54 -14.31
CA ASP A 44 26.91 -2.62 -15.39
C ASP A 44 25.68 -1.77 -15.01
N LEU A 45 24.92 -2.19 -13.98
CA LEU A 45 23.72 -1.49 -13.53
C LEU A 45 24.02 -0.41 -12.49
N ALA A 46 25.22 -0.36 -11.91
CA ALA A 46 25.58 0.61 -10.87
C ALA A 46 25.33 2.08 -11.28
N ALA A 47 25.66 2.43 -12.53
CA ALA A 47 25.43 3.78 -13.05
C ALA A 47 23.94 4.09 -13.28
N ALA A 48 23.17 3.09 -13.75
CA ALA A 48 21.72 3.22 -13.89
C ALA A 48 21.03 3.37 -12.53
N ALA A 49 21.50 2.62 -11.51
CA ALA A 49 20.96 2.65 -10.16
C ALA A 49 21.18 4.02 -9.51
N GLU A 50 22.36 4.61 -9.71
CA GLU A 50 22.66 5.95 -9.21
C GLU A 50 21.80 7.02 -9.88
N ARG A 51 21.53 6.92 -11.20
CA ARG A 51 20.61 7.83 -11.88
C ARG A 51 19.19 7.72 -11.31
N ALA A 52 18.65 6.51 -11.24
CA ALA A 52 17.32 6.28 -10.67
C ALA A 52 17.21 6.83 -9.23
N ARG A 53 18.22 6.56 -8.39
CA ARG A 53 18.27 7.09 -7.00
C ARG A 53 18.14 8.61 -6.97
N ARG A 54 18.83 9.33 -7.86
CA ARG A 54 18.75 10.80 -7.97
C ARG A 54 17.41 11.27 -8.47
N ASP A 55 16.86 10.61 -9.48
CA ASP A 55 15.56 10.98 -10.08
C ASP A 55 14.43 10.84 -9.05
N TYR A 56 14.38 9.74 -8.30
CA TYR A 56 13.41 9.56 -7.22
C TYR A 56 13.64 10.53 -6.06
N ALA A 57 14.89 10.83 -5.70
CA ALA A 57 15.18 11.79 -4.65
C ALA A 57 14.70 13.20 -5.05
N ALA A 58 14.94 13.61 -6.30
CA ALA A 58 14.45 14.87 -6.84
C ALA A 58 12.91 14.91 -6.89
N ALA A 59 12.27 13.81 -7.30
CA ALA A 59 10.81 13.72 -7.34
C ALA A 59 10.19 13.81 -5.93
N LEU A 60 10.74 13.10 -4.94
CA LEU A 60 10.29 13.19 -3.54
C LEU A 60 10.44 14.60 -2.98
N HIS A 61 11.51 15.31 -3.32
CA HIS A 61 11.68 16.71 -2.92
C HIS A 61 10.58 17.63 -3.47
N LEU A 62 9.98 17.30 -4.62
CA LEU A 62 8.90 18.07 -5.24
C LEU A 62 7.50 17.68 -4.74
N LEU A 63 7.30 16.43 -4.29
CA LEU A 63 5.99 15.84 -3.96
C LEU A 63 5.44 16.19 -2.56
N ARG A 64 5.73 17.40 -2.06
CA ARG A 64 5.48 17.94 -0.71
C ARG A 64 6.49 17.47 0.35
N PRO A 65 6.84 18.34 1.32
CA PRO A 65 7.24 17.86 2.63
C PRO A 65 5.99 17.20 3.23
N PRO A 66 6.05 15.93 3.66
CA PRO A 66 4.99 15.38 4.49
C PRO A 66 4.76 16.36 5.64
N ALA A 67 3.52 16.55 6.06
CA ALA A 67 3.19 17.28 7.30
C ALA A 67 3.65 16.47 8.54
N GLY A 68 4.81 15.81 8.45
CA GLY A 68 5.30 14.78 9.32
C GLY A 68 6.78 15.00 9.62
N ILE A 69 7.21 14.37 10.71
CA ILE A 69 8.53 14.55 11.30
C ILE A 69 9.59 13.76 10.51
N TRP A 70 9.16 12.78 9.71
CA TRP A 70 10.01 11.98 8.84
C TRP A 70 10.02 12.49 7.38
N ARG A 71 11.22 12.53 6.79
CA ARG A 71 11.41 12.81 5.36
C ARG A 71 11.90 11.55 4.66
N PRO A 72 11.11 10.99 3.72
CA PRO A 72 11.53 9.83 2.96
C PRO A 72 12.85 10.07 2.23
N LYS A 73 13.74 9.09 2.29
CA LYS A 73 15.04 9.10 1.60
C LYS A 73 15.05 8.09 0.46
N VAL A 74 16.01 8.25 -0.45
CA VAL A 74 16.27 7.27 -1.52
C VAL A 74 17.69 6.76 -1.41
N LEU A 75 17.82 5.49 -1.10
CA LEU A 75 19.08 4.75 -1.04
C LEU A 75 19.24 3.83 -2.25
N LYS A 76 20.42 3.24 -2.37
CA LYS A 76 20.71 2.18 -3.33
C LYS A 76 21.43 1.05 -2.64
N CYS A 77 21.24 -0.17 -3.13
CA CYS A 77 21.93 -1.34 -2.62
C CYS A 77 22.22 -2.36 -3.73
N SER A 78 23.15 -3.27 -3.44
CA SER A 78 23.21 -4.56 -4.10
C SER A 78 22.84 -5.62 -3.07
N ALA A 79 21.63 -6.17 -3.17
CA ALA A 79 21.24 -7.28 -2.30
C ALA A 79 22.08 -8.54 -2.54
N MET A 80 22.63 -8.70 -3.75
CA MET A 80 23.48 -9.84 -4.10
C MET A 80 24.86 -9.73 -3.45
N ASP A 81 25.48 -8.55 -3.50
CA ASP A 81 26.82 -8.33 -2.95
C ASP A 81 26.80 -7.87 -1.49
N GLY A 82 25.62 -7.58 -0.93
CA GLY A 82 25.43 -7.05 0.42
C GLY A 82 25.71 -5.54 0.58
N ASN A 83 26.14 -4.86 -0.49
CA ASN A 83 26.47 -3.44 -0.45
C ASN A 83 25.23 -2.57 -0.18
N GLY A 84 25.34 -1.62 0.76
CA GLY A 84 24.26 -0.68 1.11
C GLY A 84 23.17 -1.22 2.05
N ILE A 85 23.22 -2.51 2.43
CA ILE A 85 22.25 -3.09 3.38
C ILE A 85 22.39 -2.49 4.78
N GLY A 86 23.62 -2.22 5.23
CA GLY A 86 23.87 -1.56 6.52
C GLY A 86 23.35 -0.12 6.57
N ASP A 87 23.43 0.61 5.45
CA ASP A 87 22.91 1.98 5.34
C ASP A 87 21.38 1.97 5.42
N ILE A 88 20.73 1.01 4.74
CA ILE A 88 19.28 0.81 4.83
C ILE A 88 18.85 0.54 6.28
N TRP A 89 19.55 -0.36 6.98
CA TRP A 89 19.21 -0.66 8.37
C TRP A 89 19.42 0.54 9.32
N SER A 90 20.43 1.36 9.04
CA SER A 90 20.68 2.60 9.79
C SER A 90 19.51 3.58 9.62
N GLU A 91 18.98 3.72 8.40
CA GLU A 91 17.79 4.54 8.14
C GLU A 91 16.52 4.00 8.80
N VAL A 92 16.32 2.67 8.80
CA VAL A 92 15.21 2.03 9.53
C VAL A 92 15.29 2.33 11.02
N SER A 93 16.49 2.24 11.59
CA SER A 93 16.72 2.51 13.02
C SER A 93 16.44 3.99 13.36
N GLU A 94 16.84 4.91 12.47
CA GLU A 94 16.59 6.34 12.62
C GLU A 94 15.09 6.69 12.47
N PHE A 95 14.39 6.03 11.54
CA PHE A 95 12.94 6.14 11.41
C PHE A 95 12.25 5.75 12.72
N GLN A 96 12.60 4.58 13.25
CA GLN A 96 11.99 4.07 14.48
C GLN A 96 12.23 5.01 15.67
N ARG A 97 13.46 5.50 15.84
CA ARG A 97 13.79 6.48 16.89
C ARG A 97 12.96 7.75 16.76
N THR A 98 12.90 8.32 15.56
CA THR A 98 12.15 9.56 15.28
C THR A 98 10.66 9.39 15.58
N ALA A 99 10.10 8.24 15.22
CA ALA A 99 8.69 7.96 15.40
C ALA A 99 8.35 7.66 16.89
N GLN A 100 9.30 7.12 17.67
CA GLN A 100 9.18 6.96 19.13
C GLN A 100 9.26 8.29 19.87
N GLU A 101 10.26 9.13 19.57
CA GLU A 101 10.49 10.43 20.23
C GLU A 101 9.29 11.38 20.09
N THR A 102 8.49 11.18 19.06
CA THR A 102 7.35 12.04 18.71
C THR A 102 6.01 11.51 19.20
N GLY A 103 6.00 10.31 19.81
CA GLY A 103 4.78 9.65 20.31
C GLY A 103 3.76 9.27 19.22
N ASN A 104 4.14 9.37 17.95
CA ASN A 104 3.23 9.21 16.81
C ASN A 104 2.95 7.73 16.48
N LEU A 105 3.88 6.82 16.83
CA LEU A 105 3.72 5.39 16.53
C LEU A 105 2.52 4.75 17.22
N ASP A 106 2.34 5.00 18.52
CA ASP A 106 1.26 4.32 19.26
C ASP A 106 -0.12 4.78 18.81
N SER A 107 -0.27 6.08 18.48
CA SER A 107 -1.51 6.59 17.88
C SER A 107 -1.75 5.99 16.50
N ARG A 108 -0.73 5.99 15.62
CA ARG A 108 -0.86 5.42 14.27
C ARG A 108 -1.20 3.93 14.31
N ARG A 109 -0.58 3.17 15.21
CA ARG A 109 -0.89 1.74 15.42
C ARG A 109 -2.31 1.54 15.91
N ALA A 110 -2.80 2.38 16.82
CA ALA A 110 -4.18 2.30 17.29
C ALA A 110 -5.18 2.60 16.17
N ASP A 111 -4.91 3.62 15.35
CA ASP A 111 -5.73 3.95 14.18
C ASP A 111 -5.73 2.80 13.15
N HIS A 112 -4.54 2.29 12.79
CA HIS A 112 -4.42 1.15 11.88
C HIS A 112 -5.10 -0.12 12.42
N ALA A 113 -5.05 -0.37 13.73
CA ALA A 113 -5.74 -1.50 14.34
C ALA A 113 -7.26 -1.37 14.22
N ALA A 114 -7.80 -0.14 14.34
CA ALA A 114 -9.21 0.13 14.14
C ALA A 114 -9.63 -0.05 12.67
N ASP A 115 -8.81 0.41 11.72
CA ASP A 115 -9.05 0.20 10.29
C ASP A 115 -9.02 -1.29 9.93
N TRP A 116 -8.02 -2.03 10.45
CA TRP A 116 -7.91 -3.48 10.23
C TRP A 116 -9.10 -4.26 10.80
N MET A 117 -9.61 -3.86 11.97
CA MET A 117 -10.85 -4.42 12.51
C MET A 117 -12.02 -4.26 11.53
N TRP A 118 -12.16 -3.11 10.87
CA TRP A 118 -13.23 -2.89 9.88
C TRP A 118 -13.03 -3.67 8.59
N ASP A 119 -11.78 -3.85 8.15
CA ASP A 119 -11.46 -4.72 7.02
C ASP A 119 -11.85 -6.17 7.31
N GLU A 120 -11.49 -6.70 8.47
CA GLU A 120 -11.85 -8.06 8.91
C GLU A 120 -13.37 -8.24 8.98
N VAL A 121 -14.09 -7.25 9.56
CA VAL A 121 -15.56 -7.25 9.59
C VAL A 121 -16.13 -7.28 8.18
N THR A 122 -15.59 -6.45 7.28
CA THR A 122 -16.06 -6.37 5.89
C THR A 122 -15.81 -7.66 5.14
N GLU A 123 -14.61 -8.23 5.25
CA GLU A 123 -14.25 -9.49 4.60
C GLU A 123 -15.13 -10.63 5.11
N THR A 124 -15.30 -10.74 6.43
CA THR A 124 -16.14 -11.76 7.05
C THR A 124 -17.59 -11.65 6.60
N VAL A 125 -18.18 -10.45 6.70
CA VAL A 125 -19.57 -10.22 6.28
C VAL A 125 -19.75 -10.53 4.79
N MET A 126 -18.79 -10.16 3.95
CA MET A 126 -18.84 -10.44 2.52
C MET A 126 -18.69 -11.94 2.21
N ALA A 127 -17.83 -12.66 2.95
CA ALA A 127 -17.67 -14.10 2.83
C ALA A 127 -18.94 -14.84 3.28
N ASP A 128 -19.53 -14.45 4.40
CA ASP A 128 -20.79 -15.00 4.91
C ASP A 128 -21.94 -14.75 3.93
N LEU A 129 -22.04 -13.54 3.40
CA LEU A 129 -23.08 -13.18 2.44
C LEU A 129 -22.94 -13.97 1.13
N ARG A 130 -21.71 -14.19 0.66
CA ARG A 130 -21.43 -15.00 -0.54
C ARG A 130 -21.60 -16.51 -0.32
N SER A 131 -21.47 -17.00 0.90
CA SER A 131 -21.65 -18.42 1.22
C SER A 131 -23.10 -18.77 1.62
N ASN A 132 -23.92 -17.76 1.96
CA ASN A 132 -25.32 -17.95 2.34
C ASN A 132 -26.16 -18.55 1.19
N ALA A 133 -26.76 -19.71 1.44
CA ALA A 133 -27.55 -20.46 0.45
C ALA A 133 -28.78 -19.68 -0.05
N THR A 134 -29.46 -18.96 0.83
CA THR A 134 -30.64 -18.13 0.50
C THR A 134 -30.26 -16.97 -0.42
N VAL A 135 -29.14 -16.29 -0.10
CA VAL A 135 -28.62 -15.20 -0.94
C VAL A 135 -28.18 -15.73 -2.30
N ASN A 136 -27.43 -16.84 -2.34
CA ASN A 136 -26.94 -17.44 -3.58
C ASN A 136 -28.05 -17.90 -4.52
N ALA A 137 -29.16 -18.40 -3.98
CA ALA A 137 -30.32 -18.80 -4.76
C ALA A 137 -30.94 -17.64 -5.55
N GLU A 138 -30.95 -16.43 -4.97
CA GLU A 138 -31.53 -15.22 -5.59
C GLU A 138 -30.49 -14.34 -6.31
N LEU A 139 -29.19 -14.51 -6.04
CA LEU A 139 -28.14 -13.62 -6.53
C LEU A 139 -28.12 -13.55 -8.07
N LYS A 140 -28.18 -14.71 -8.74
CA LYS A 140 -28.22 -14.77 -10.22
C LYS A 140 -29.44 -14.05 -10.79
N ASN A 141 -30.60 -14.19 -10.16
CA ASN A 141 -31.84 -13.54 -10.59
C ASN A 141 -31.76 -12.02 -10.44
N LEU A 142 -31.22 -11.54 -9.31
CA LEU A 142 -31.04 -10.11 -9.06
C LEU A 142 -30.01 -9.48 -10.00
N GLU A 143 -28.89 -10.15 -10.27
CA GLU A 143 -27.90 -9.67 -11.25
C GLU A 143 -28.49 -9.53 -12.66
N THR A 144 -29.27 -10.52 -13.11
CA THR A 144 -29.95 -10.46 -14.41
C THR A 144 -30.90 -9.27 -14.47
N LYS A 145 -31.73 -9.07 -13.45
CA LYS A 145 -32.65 -7.92 -13.39
C LYS A 145 -31.94 -6.56 -13.42
N VAL A 146 -30.76 -6.46 -12.81
CA VAL A 146 -29.93 -5.26 -12.87
C VAL A 146 -29.33 -5.05 -14.26
N ARG A 147 -28.77 -6.10 -14.88
CA ARG A 147 -28.21 -6.03 -16.24
C ARG A 147 -29.27 -5.65 -17.28
N ASP A 148 -30.48 -6.16 -17.11
CA ASP A 148 -31.61 -5.90 -18.01
C ASP A 148 -32.31 -4.56 -17.71
N GLY A 149 -31.86 -3.81 -16.70
CA GLY A 149 -32.43 -2.51 -16.31
C GLY A 149 -33.81 -2.57 -15.65
N THR A 150 -34.31 -3.77 -15.34
CA THR A 150 -35.63 -3.97 -14.71
C THR A 150 -35.62 -3.76 -13.19
N LEU A 151 -34.43 -3.74 -12.58
CA LEU A 151 -34.23 -3.42 -11.16
C LEU A 151 -33.00 -2.52 -11.00
N SER A 152 -33.11 -1.47 -10.19
CA SER A 152 -31.96 -0.60 -9.93
C SER A 152 -30.90 -1.31 -9.07
N PRO A 153 -29.59 -1.01 -9.25
CA PRO A 153 -28.52 -1.56 -8.41
C PRO A 153 -28.77 -1.39 -6.91
N SER A 154 -29.23 -0.20 -6.48
CA SER A 154 -29.49 0.11 -5.07
C SER A 154 -30.70 -0.66 -4.49
N GLN A 155 -31.66 -1.06 -5.32
CA GLN A 155 -32.76 -1.93 -4.90
C GLN A 155 -32.31 -3.39 -4.81
N ALA A 156 -31.52 -3.86 -5.80
CA ALA A 156 -30.95 -5.20 -5.76
C ALA A 156 -30.06 -5.41 -4.53
N ALA A 157 -29.18 -4.46 -4.21
CA ALA A 157 -28.34 -4.49 -3.01
C ALA A 157 -29.16 -4.57 -1.71
N ARG A 158 -30.21 -3.75 -1.58
CA ARG A 158 -31.13 -3.82 -0.41
C ARG A 158 -31.84 -5.17 -0.31
N ASN A 159 -32.24 -5.74 -1.45
CA ASN A 159 -32.83 -7.07 -1.47
C ASN A 159 -31.84 -8.12 -0.97
N ILE A 160 -30.59 -8.11 -1.45
CA ILE A 160 -29.53 -9.02 -0.99
C ILE A 160 -29.35 -8.91 0.54
N LEU A 161 -29.16 -7.68 1.05
CA LEU A 161 -28.96 -7.45 2.49
C LEU A 161 -30.14 -7.93 3.35
N ARG A 162 -31.38 -7.81 2.85
CA ARG A 162 -32.58 -8.29 3.55
C ARG A 162 -32.69 -9.82 3.60
N HIS A 163 -32.17 -10.52 2.59
CA HIS A 163 -32.12 -11.99 2.60
C HIS A 163 -30.97 -12.51 3.47
N PHE A 164 -29.92 -11.72 3.66
CA PHE A 164 -28.81 -12.05 4.56
C PHE A 164 -29.16 -11.87 6.05
N SER A 165 -30.01 -10.89 6.40
CA SER A 165 -30.40 -10.59 7.79
C SER A 165 -31.57 -11.43 8.33
N ARG A 166 -32.04 -12.43 7.60
CA ARG A 166 -33.10 -13.37 7.97
C ARG A 166 -32.54 -14.77 8.17
#